data_AF-A0A1V1NWS0-F1
#
_entry.id   AF-A0A1V1NWS0-F1
#
_cell.length_a   1.000
_cell.length_b   1.000
_cell.length_c   1.000
_cell.angle_alpha   90.00
_cell.angle_beta   90.00
_cell.angle_gamma   90.00
#
_symmetry.space_group_name_H-M   'P 1'
#
loop_
_entity.id
_entity.type
_entity.pdbx_description
1 polymer ?
#
loop_
_entity_poly.entity_id
_entity_poly.type
_entity_poly.pdbx_seq_one_letter_code
_entity_poly.pdbx_strand_id
1 'polypeptide(L)'
;DCPSYQSGWDSIRGNFAHNASYRCMSYPDGETFEFIPVFSPEGGTGQVVNEQVLQEQEKLKEAIKHGFSALADAYVNKDADAVLLILFDALQPARVRLKAADMIGEIGRTSDIESLENNKYGNQLITDQVKTSINKIHKRFFTRECPFCAEIIKERAKICKHCGKEVAGQ
;
A
#
# COMPACT_ATOMS: atom_id res chain seq x y z
N ASP A 1 14.20 5.15 33.16
CA ASP A 1 12.82 4.89 32.74
C ASP A 1 11.81 5.33 33.79
N CYS A 2 10.75 6.03 33.39
CA CYS A 2 9.69 6.51 34.28
C CYS A 2 8.44 5.63 34.09
N PRO A 3 8.02 4.82 35.08
CA PRO A 3 6.88 3.93 34.95
C PRO A 3 5.57 4.65 34.63
N SER A 4 5.35 5.81 35.26
CA SER A 4 4.18 6.66 35.04
C SER A 4 4.07 7.13 33.59
N TYR A 5 5.21 7.42 32.93
CA TYR A 5 5.23 7.81 31.53
C TYR A 5 4.88 6.66 30.59
N GLN A 6 5.31 5.43 30.89
CA GLN A 6 5.02 4.28 30.05
C GLN A 6 3.55 3.86 30.16
N SER A 7 3.02 3.75 31.38
CA SER A 7 1.63 3.34 31.62
C SER A 7 0.61 4.45 31.33
N GLY A 8 1.04 5.72 31.37
CA GLY A 8 0.15 6.86 31.15
C GLY A 8 -0.46 6.92 29.75
N TRP A 9 0.23 6.42 28.72
CA TRP A 9 -0.29 6.42 27.34
C TRP A 9 -1.57 5.62 27.19
N ASP A 10 -1.61 4.39 27.72
CA ASP A 10 -2.79 3.54 27.65
C ASP A 10 -3.88 4.03 28.61
N SER A 11 -3.51 4.56 29.77
CA SER A 11 -4.45 5.12 30.75
C SER A 11 -5.20 6.35 30.20
N ILE A 12 -4.48 7.32 29.64
CA ILE A 12 -5.13 8.52 29.07
C ILE A 12 -5.92 8.16 27.81
N ARG A 13 -5.40 7.26 26.95
CA ARG A 13 -6.13 6.81 25.76
C ARG A 13 -7.43 6.10 26.13
N GLY A 14 -7.40 5.22 27.13
CA GLY A 14 -8.59 4.47 27.57
C GLY A 14 -9.64 5.35 28.22
N ASN A 15 -9.23 6.36 29.00
CA ASN A 15 -10.17 7.20 29.76
C ASN A 15 -10.64 8.45 29.01
N PHE A 16 -9.78 9.04 28.16
CA PHE A 16 -10.03 10.34 27.55
C PHE A 16 -9.91 10.33 26.01
N ALA A 17 -9.64 9.18 25.39
CA ALA A 17 -9.44 9.05 23.94
C ALA A 17 -8.37 10.01 23.36
N HIS A 18 -7.44 10.48 24.20
CA HIS A 18 -6.34 11.35 23.80
C HIS A 18 -5.03 10.57 23.77
N ASN A 19 -4.17 10.88 22.80
CA ASN A 19 -2.81 10.34 22.74
C ASN A 19 -1.85 11.24 23.54
N ALA A 20 -1.86 11.07 24.86
CA ALA A 20 -0.95 11.74 25.78
C ALA A 20 -0.57 10.79 26.93
N SER A 21 0.41 11.18 27.74
CA SER A 21 0.83 10.49 28.96
C SER A 21 1.07 11.51 30.08
N TYR A 22 1.63 11.09 31.21
CA TYR A 22 2.06 11.96 32.30
C TYR A 22 3.49 11.60 32.75
N ARG A 23 4.26 12.60 33.16
CA ARG A 23 5.56 12.42 33.82
C ARG A 23 5.50 12.92 35.25
N CYS A 24 6.24 12.24 36.12
CA CYS A 24 6.46 12.71 37.48
C CYS A 24 7.51 13.83 37.45
N MET A 25 7.15 15.01 37.96
CA MET A 25 8.07 16.11 38.24
C MET A 25 8.27 16.18 39.75
N SER A 26 9.50 15.98 40.21
CA SER A 26 9.88 16.17 41.61
C SER A 26 10.40 17.60 41.80
N TYR A 27 9.97 18.25 42.88
CA TYR A 27 10.53 19.54 43.26
C TYR A 27 11.97 19.36 43.80
N PRO A 28 12.81 20.41 43.77
CA PRO A 28 14.23 20.30 44.16
C PRO A 28 14.46 19.88 45.62
N ASP A 29 13.46 20.08 46.49
CA ASP A 29 13.45 19.66 47.89
C ASP A 29 13.09 18.17 48.08
N GLY A 30 12.65 17.49 47.02
CA GLY A 30 12.47 16.04 46.96
C GLY A 30 11.28 15.48 47.74
N GLU A 31 10.64 16.28 48.59
CA GLU A 31 9.48 15.86 49.40
C GLU A 31 8.15 15.96 48.66
N THR A 32 8.09 16.80 47.61
CA THR A 32 6.89 17.01 46.82
C THR A 32 7.08 16.60 45.37
N PHE A 33 6.05 15.99 44.80
CA PHE A 33 6.02 15.66 43.37
C PHE A 33 4.64 15.91 42.79
N GLU A 34 4.61 16.22 41.50
CA GLU A 34 3.40 16.42 40.73
C GLU A 34 3.45 15.64 39.42
N PHE A 35 2.27 15.35 38.86
CA PHE A 35 2.15 14.77 37.53
C PHE A 35 1.89 15.87 36.51
N ILE A 36 2.72 15.92 35.48
CA ILE A 36 2.55 16.85 34.36
C ILE A 36 2.17 16.06 33.11
N PRO A 37 1.11 16.44 32.39
CA PRO A 37 0.78 15.81 31.12
C PRO A 37 1.89 16.02 30.08
N VAL A 38 2.17 14.97 29.32
CA VAL A 38 3.14 14.96 28.23
C VAL A 38 2.41 14.53 26.97
N PHE A 39 2.51 15.33 25.94
CA PHE A 39 1.89 15.06 24.65
C PHE A 39 2.87 14.36 23.70
N SER A 40 2.35 13.73 22.64
CA SER A 40 3.19 13.30 21.53
C SER A 40 3.81 14.52 20.83
N PRO A 41 4.82 14.36 19.96
CA PRO A 41 5.34 15.47 19.16
C PRO A 41 4.26 16.24 18.38
N GLU A 42 3.13 15.59 18.06
CA GLU A 42 1.98 16.24 17.44
C GLU A 42 0.96 16.82 18.43
N GLY A 43 0.97 16.40 19.70
CA GLY A 43 -0.02 16.86 20.68
C GLY A 43 0.31 18.25 21.24
N GLY A 44 -0.71 19.08 21.42
CA GLY A 44 -0.54 20.49 21.79
C GLY A 44 -0.23 21.43 20.62
N THR A 45 -0.06 20.91 19.39
CA THR A 45 0.12 21.72 18.16
C THR A 45 -1.17 22.40 17.69
N GLY A 46 -2.27 22.30 18.45
CA GLY A 46 -3.54 23.00 18.19
C GLY A 46 -4.24 22.62 16.89
N GLN A 47 -3.80 21.56 16.19
CA GLN A 47 -4.19 21.33 14.79
C GLN A 47 -4.04 22.59 13.93
N VAL A 48 -2.97 23.38 14.14
CA VAL A 48 -2.76 24.60 13.36
C VAL A 48 -2.51 24.18 11.91
N VAL A 49 -3.57 24.26 11.10
CA VAL A 49 -3.53 24.02 9.67
C VAL A 49 -2.88 25.25 9.04
N ASN A 50 -1.57 25.18 8.84
CA ASN A 50 -0.85 26.19 8.09
C ASN A 50 -1.32 26.15 6.62
N GLU A 51 -1.32 27.31 5.96
CA GLU A 51 -1.72 27.43 4.55
C GLU A 51 -0.97 26.45 3.64
N GLN A 52 0.31 26.20 3.93
CA GLN A 52 1.14 25.22 3.22
C GLN A 52 0.58 23.79 3.31
N VAL A 53 0.14 23.36 4.50
CA VAL A 53 -0.44 22.03 4.72
C VAL A 53 -1.75 21.88 3.96
N LEU A 54 -2.58 22.94 3.94
CA LEU A 54 -3.83 22.95 3.19
C LEU A 54 -3.57 22.82 1.67
N GLN A 55 -2.61 23.59 1.14
CA GLN A 55 -2.23 23.56 -0.27
C GLN A 55 -1.67 22.19 -0.68
N GLU A 56 -0.84 21.54 0.16
CA GLU A 56 -0.33 20.19 -0.12
C GLU A 56 -1.45 19.15 -0.16
N GLN A 57 -2.41 19.23 0.76
CA GLN A 57 -3.56 18.34 0.77
C GLN A 57 -4.46 18.56 -0.46
N GLU A 58 -4.66 19.80 -0.89
CA GLU A 58 -5.43 20.11 -2.10
C GLU A 58 -4.74 19.58 -3.35
N LYS A 59 -3.43 19.80 -3.49
CA LYS A 59 -2.62 19.23 -4.59
C LYS A 59 -2.72 17.71 -4.63
N LEU A 60 -2.63 17.05 -3.47
CA LEU A 60 -2.77 15.59 -3.38
C LEU A 60 -4.17 15.14 -3.78
N LYS A 61 -5.23 15.83 -3.33
CA LYS A 61 -6.63 15.52 -3.70
C LYS A 61 -6.84 15.69 -5.21
N GLU A 62 -6.29 16.74 -5.80
CA GLU A 62 -6.38 17.01 -7.23
C GLU A 62 -5.62 15.95 -8.05
N ALA A 63 -4.39 15.61 -7.64
CA ALA A 63 -3.62 14.53 -8.27
C ALA A 63 -4.35 13.18 -8.20
N ILE A 64 -5.00 12.87 -7.08
CA ILE A 64 -5.82 11.66 -6.93
C ILE A 64 -7.00 11.68 -7.91
N LYS A 65 -7.74 12.79 -7.99
CA LYS A 65 -8.88 12.93 -8.92
C LYS A 65 -8.44 12.74 -10.37
N HIS A 66 -7.35 13.41 -10.76
CA HIS A 66 -6.79 13.29 -12.10
C HIS A 66 -6.36 11.84 -12.40
N GLY A 67 -5.64 11.20 -11.47
CA GLY A 67 -5.23 9.81 -11.63
C GLY A 67 -6.40 8.83 -11.78
N PHE A 68 -7.48 9.00 -11.01
CA PHE A 68 -8.68 8.18 -11.16
C PHE A 68 -9.43 8.45 -12.47
N SER A 69 -9.47 9.70 -12.95
CA SER A 69 -10.05 10.02 -14.26
C SER A 69 -9.29 9.30 -15.38
N ALA A 70 -7.96 9.40 -15.38
CA ALA A 70 -7.12 8.73 -16.36
C ALA A 70 -7.28 7.20 -16.34
N LEU A 71 -7.40 6.60 -15.16
CA LEU A 71 -7.69 5.18 -15.02
C LEU A 71 -9.06 4.80 -15.59
N ALA A 72 -10.09 5.62 -15.33
CA ALA A 72 -11.44 5.38 -15.86
C ALA A 72 -11.44 5.41 -17.40
N ASP A 73 -10.78 6.40 -17.99
CA ASP A 73 -10.65 6.52 -19.45
C ASP A 73 -9.88 5.33 -20.05
N ALA A 74 -8.77 4.93 -19.42
CA ALA A 74 -8.01 3.74 -19.82
C ALA A 74 -8.85 2.46 -19.77
N TYR A 75 -9.70 2.31 -18.75
CA TYR A 75 -10.58 1.14 -18.62
C TYR A 75 -11.64 1.07 -19.70
N VAL A 76 -12.31 2.19 -19.98
CA VAL A 76 -13.35 2.27 -21.03
C VAL A 76 -12.75 1.92 -22.39
N ASN A 77 -11.55 2.41 -22.66
CA ASN A 77 -10.83 2.13 -23.91
C ASN A 77 -10.12 0.76 -23.93
N LYS A 78 -10.15 0.01 -22.81
CA LYS A 78 -9.40 -1.25 -22.60
C LYS A 78 -7.90 -1.13 -22.87
N ASP A 79 -7.34 0.02 -22.54
CA ASP A 79 -5.92 0.32 -22.68
C ASP A 79 -5.15 -0.19 -21.45
N ALA A 80 -4.61 -1.41 -21.56
CA ALA A 80 -3.80 -2.00 -20.50
C ALA A 80 -2.45 -1.29 -20.33
N ASP A 81 -1.90 -0.72 -21.40
CA ASP A 81 -0.59 -0.06 -21.39
C ASP A 81 -0.63 1.23 -20.58
N ALA A 82 -1.71 2.02 -20.72
CA ALA A 82 -1.96 3.20 -19.90
C ALA A 82 -2.10 2.86 -18.40
N VAL A 83 -2.78 1.76 -18.06
CA VAL A 83 -2.91 1.32 -16.65
C VAL A 83 -1.57 0.88 -16.07
N LEU A 84 -0.75 0.16 -16.83
CA LEU A 84 0.61 -0.22 -16.41
C LEU A 84 1.49 0.99 -16.15
N LEU A 85 1.43 2.00 -17.03
CA LEU A 85 2.20 3.24 -16.87
C LEU A 85 1.84 3.96 -15.57
N ILE A 86 0.55 4.06 -15.23
CA ILE A 86 0.09 4.64 -13.96
C ILE A 86 0.51 3.80 -12.75
N LEU A 87 0.49 2.47 -12.87
CA LEU A 87 0.91 1.56 -11.79
C LEU A 87 2.40 1.68 -11.47
N PHE A 88 3.24 1.79 -12.51
CA PHE A 88 4.69 1.85 -12.40
C PHE A 88 5.24 3.23 -12.05
N ASP A 89 4.46 4.28 -12.28
CA ASP A 89 4.84 5.64 -11.89
C ASP A 89 4.86 5.79 -10.35
N ALA A 90 6.06 5.93 -9.80
CA ALA A 90 6.28 6.11 -8.37
C ALA A 90 5.80 7.47 -7.85
N LEU A 91 5.62 8.47 -8.73
CA LEU A 91 5.10 9.78 -8.36
C LEU A 91 3.57 9.78 -8.21
N GLN A 92 2.88 8.75 -8.70
CA GLN A 92 1.44 8.66 -8.54
C GLN A 92 1.04 8.38 -7.08
N PRO A 93 -0.07 8.96 -6.62
CA PRO A 93 -0.60 8.66 -5.29
C PRO A 93 -0.83 7.16 -5.10
N ALA A 94 -0.45 6.63 -3.94
CA ALA A 94 -0.51 5.19 -3.65
C ALA A 94 -1.91 4.58 -3.86
N ARG A 95 -2.98 5.34 -3.60
CA ARG A 95 -4.37 4.90 -3.84
C ARG A 95 -4.68 4.70 -5.32
N VAL A 96 -4.16 5.56 -6.19
CA VAL A 96 -4.33 5.47 -7.65
C VAL A 96 -3.58 4.23 -8.15
N ARG A 97 -2.33 4.04 -7.72
CA ARG A 97 -1.53 2.86 -8.06
C ARG A 97 -2.17 1.55 -7.60
N LEU A 98 -2.73 1.53 -6.38
CA LEU A 98 -3.44 0.35 -5.87
C LEU A 98 -4.68 0.02 -6.73
N LYS A 99 -5.42 1.03 -7.18
CA LYS A 99 -6.56 0.79 -8.08
C LYS A 99 -6.10 0.33 -9.46
N ALA A 100 -5.02 0.91 -10.00
CA ALA A 100 -4.41 0.45 -11.25
C ALA A 100 -4.01 -1.03 -11.16
N ALA A 101 -3.41 -1.45 -10.04
CA ALA A 101 -3.06 -2.85 -9.77
C ALA A 101 -4.28 -3.77 -9.75
N ASP A 102 -5.44 -3.32 -9.29
CA ASP A 102 -6.68 -4.12 -9.36
C ASP A 102 -7.23 -4.20 -10.80
N MET A 103 -7.24 -3.07 -11.52
CA MET A 103 -7.78 -2.97 -12.87
C MET A 103 -6.99 -3.79 -13.89
N ILE A 104 -5.67 -3.86 -13.75
CA ILE A 104 -4.84 -4.67 -14.67
C ILE A 104 -5.20 -6.16 -14.59
N GLY A 105 -5.73 -6.66 -13.47
CA GLY A 105 -6.22 -8.03 -13.38
C GLY A 105 -7.41 -8.32 -14.30
N GLU A 106 -8.18 -7.29 -14.67
CA GLU A 106 -9.37 -7.39 -15.52
C GLU A 106 -9.08 -7.11 -16.99
N ILE A 107 -8.08 -6.28 -17.32
CA ILE A 107 -7.79 -5.91 -18.71
C ILE A 107 -6.43 -6.42 -19.22
N GLY A 108 -5.48 -6.71 -18.32
CA GLY A 108 -4.09 -7.07 -18.63
C GLY A 108 -3.92 -8.39 -19.39
N ARG A 109 -2.98 -8.40 -20.33
CA ARG A 109 -2.67 -9.51 -21.24
C ARG A 109 -1.65 -10.45 -20.60
N THR A 110 -1.46 -11.64 -21.16
CA THR A 110 -0.43 -12.58 -20.69
C THR A 110 0.99 -12.03 -20.87
N SER A 111 1.22 -11.16 -21.86
CA SER A 111 2.50 -10.45 -22.07
C SER A 111 2.87 -9.52 -20.93
N ASP A 112 1.88 -9.06 -20.16
CA ASP A 112 2.09 -8.02 -19.15
C ASP A 112 2.57 -8.64 -17.81
N ILE A 113 2.40 -9.95 -17.62
CA ILE A 113 2.72 -10.68 -16.38
C ILE A 113 4.19 -10.53 -16.00
N GLU A 114 5.11 -10.72 -16.96
CA GLU A 114 6.55 -10.61 -16.71
C GLU A 114 6.93 -9.20 -16.20
N SER A 115 6.32 -8.16 -16.75
CA SER A 115 6.53 -6.78 -16.31
C SER A 115 5.97 -6.55 -14.90
N LEU A 116 4.84 -7.20 -14.57
CA LEU A 116 4.21 -7.09 -13.27
C LEU A 116 5.01 -7.79 -12.17
N GLU A 117 5.61 -8.95 -12.44
CA GLU A 117 6.41 -9.68 -11.47
C GLU A 117 7.77 -9.04 -11.19
N ASN A 118 8.43 -8.54 -12.24
CA ASN A 118 9.81 -8.05 -12.13
C ASN A 118 9.91 -6.60 -11.59
N ASN A 119 8.79 -5.90 -11.40
CA ASN A 119 8.79 -4.52 -10.91
C ASN A 119 8.82 -4.43 -9.37
N LYS A 120 9.57 -3.45 -8.85
CA LYS A 120 9.64 -3.11 -7.42
C LYS A 120 8.68 -1.98 -7.08
N TYR A 121 7.54 -2.30 -6.48
CA TYR A 121 6.49 -1.31 -6.18
C TYR A 121 6.73 -0.45 -4.92
N GLY A 122 7.59 -0.90 -4.01
CA GLY A 122 7.91 -0.21 -2.74
C GLY A 122 6.85 -0.32 -1.63
N ASN A 123 5.59 -0.59 -1.98
CA ASN A 123 4.48 -0.75 -1.04
C ASN A 123 3.97 -2.21 -1.06
N GLN A 124 3.91 -2.85 0.11
CA GLN A 124 3.46 -4.25 0.25
C GLN A 124 2.03 -4.46 -0.24
N LEU A 125 1.11 -3.53 0.05
CA LEU A 125 -0.29 -3.64 -0.38
C LEU A 125 -0.44 -3.64 -1.91
N ILE A 126 0.38 -2.83 -2.59
CA ILE A 126 0.39 -2.80 -4.06
C ILE A 126 0.95 -4.11 -4.60
N THR A 127 2.06 -4.61 -4.04
CA THR A 127 2.65 -5.89 -4.43
C THR A 127 1.67 -7.06 -4.27
N ASP A 128 0.96 -7.13 -3.15
CA ASP A 128 -0.02 -8.20 -2.90
C ASP A 128 -1.23 -8.11 -3.83
N GLN A 129 -1.67 -6.89 -4.14
CA GLN A 129 -2.72 -6.67 -5.13
C GLN A 129 -2.27 -7.09 -6.54
N VAL A 130 -1.03 -6.77 -6.94
CA VAL A 130 -0.46 -7.19 -8.22
C VAL A 130 -0.41 -8.71 -8.34
N LYS A 131 0.05 -9.43 -7.31
CA LYS A 131 0.02 -10.90 -7.29
C LYS A 131 -1.39 -11.46 -7.45
N THR A 132 -2.36 -10.82 -6.79
CA THR A 132 -3.77 -11.19 -6.94
C THR A 132 -4.26 -10.99 -8.37
N SER A 133 -3.85 -9.91 -9.01
CA SER A 133 -4.18 -9.59 -10.41
C SER A 133 -3.51 -10.51 -11.42
N ILE A 134 -2.25 -10.90 -11.22
CA ILE A 134 -1.57 -11.92 -12.05
C ILE A 134 -2.35 -13.23 -12.03
N ASN A 135 -2.79 -13.67 -10.85
CA ASN A 135 -3.65 -14.85 -10.72
C ASN A 135 -5.00 -14.70 -11.46
N LYS A 136 -5.60 -13.50 -11.48
CA LYS A 136 -6.81 -13.22 -12.28
C LYS A 136 -6.53 -13.35 -13.78
N ILE A 137 -5.40 -12.81 -14.26
CA ILE A 137 -4.99 -12.92 -15.66
C ILE A 137 -4.80 -14.39 -16.06
N HIS A 138 -4.09 -15.17 -15.25
CA HIS A 138 -3.90 -16.60 -15.49
C HIS A 138 -5.21 -17.38 -15.61
N LYS A 139 -6.13 -17.17 -14.65
CA LYS A 139 -7.47 -17.78 -14.67
C LYS A 139 -8.26 -17.41 -15.93
N ARG A 140 -8.19 -16.15 -16.35
CA ARG A 140 -8.91 -15.67 -17.54
C ARG A 140 -8.41 -16.31 -18.83
N PHE A 141 -7.11 -16.54 -18.94
CA PHE A 141 -6.50 -17.13 -20.13
C PHE A 141 -6.28 -18.65 -20.03
N PHE A 142 -6.71 -19.31 -18.94
CA PHE A 142 -6.48 -20.73 -18.66
C PHE A 142 -4.99 -21.11 -18.76
N THR A 143 -4.14 -20.26 -18.18
CA THR A 143 -2.69 -20.40 -18.14
C THR A 143 -2.19 -20.49 -16.70
N ARG A 144 -0.96 -20.97 -16.54
CA ARG A 144 -0.21 -20.97 -15.28
C ARG A 144 1.28 -20.87 -15.57
N GLU A 145 2.07 -20.50 -14.59
CA GLU A 145 3.53 -20.52 -14.71
C GLU A 145 4.08 -21.93 -14.51
N CYS A 146 5.12 -22.27 -15.26
CA CYS A 146 5.82 -23.53 -15.10
C CYS A 146 6.70 -23.50 -13.84
N PRO A 147 6.55 -24.45 -12.89
CA PRO A 147 7.30 -24.44 -11.62
C PRO A 147 8.82 -24.60 -11.79
N PHE A 148 9.29 -24.99 -12.98
CA PHE A 148 10.71 -25.23 -13.24
C PHE A 148 11.42 -24.14 -14.03
N CYS A 149 10.70 -23.41 -14.88
CA CYS A 149 11.29 -22.41 -15.79
C CYS A 149 10.52 -21.08 -15.82
N ALA A 150 9.48 -20.92 -15.00
CA ALA A 150 8.62 -19.75 -14.90
C ALA A 150 7.86 -19.36 -16.20
N GLU A 151 8.08 -20.07 -17.30
CA GLU A 151 7.36 -19.83 -18.56
C GLU A 151 5.85 -20.08 -18.44
N ILE A 152 5.06 -19.23 -19.11
CA ILE A 152 3.60 -19.33 -19.12
C ILE A 152 3.19 -20.53 -19.99
N ILE A 153 2.58 -21.52 -19.34
CA ILE A 153 2.04 -22.72 -19.97
C ILE A 153 0.52 -22.76 -19.84
N LYS A 154 -0.13 -23.58 -20.68
CA LYS A 154 -1.57 -23.86 -20.51
C LYS A 154 -1.79 -24.62 -19.21
N GLU A 155 -2.88 -24.34 -18.51
CA GLU A 155 -3.20 -24.98 -17.23
C GLU A 155 -3.23 -26.51 -17.33
N ARG A 156 -3.86 -27.03 -18.40
CA ARG A 156 -3.94 -28.47 -18.72
C ARG A 156 -2.65 -29.11 -19.25
N ALA A 157 -1.55 -28.36 -19.38
CA ALA A 157 -0.32 -28.91 -19.91
C ALA A 157 0.23 -29.99 -18.97
N LYS A 158 0.57 -31.16 -19.53
CA LYS A 158 1.24 -32.24 -18.80
C LYS A 158 2.76 -32.14 -18.90
N ILE A 159 3.27 -31.62 -20.02
CA ILE A 159 4.69 -31.43 -20.28
C ILE A 159 4.90 -29.98 -20.69
N CYS A 160 5.88 -29.31 -20.08
CA CYS A 160 6.26 -27.95 -20.47
C CYS A 160 7.02 -27.99 -21.81
N LYS A 161 6.58 -27.18 -22.78
CA LYS A 161 7.24 -27.10 -24.10
C LYS A 161 8.62 -26.42 -24.07
N HIS A 162 8.90 -25.64 -23.04
CA HIS A 162 10.13 -24.86 -22.93
C HIS A 162 11.25 -25.66 -22.27
N CYS A 163 10.96 -26.31 -21.12
CA CYS A 163 11.97 -27.09 -20.39
C CYS A 163 11.85 -28.62 -20.57
N GLY A 164 10.79 -29.12 -21.21
CA GLY A 164 10.57 -30.55 -21.45
C GLY A 164 10.18 -31.38 -20.21
N LYS A 165 10.08 -30.75 -19.03
CA LYS A 165 9.72 -31.44 -17.78
C LYS A 165 8.22 -31.72 -17.68
N GLU A 166 7.88 -32.80 -17.00
CA GLU A 166 6.50 -33.12 -16.64
C GLU A 166 6.02 -32.17 -15.53
N VAL A 167 4.89 -31.52 -15.78
CA VAL A 167 4.25 -30.52 -14.92
C VAL A 167 2.88 -31.00 -14.44
N ALA A 168 2.47 -32.23 -14.78
CA ALA A 168 1.19 -32.78 -14.38
C ALA A 168 1.16 -33.05 -12.86
N GLY A 169 0.20 -32.49 -12.13
CA GLY A 169 0.01 -32.72 -10.69
C GLY A 169 0.80 -31.80 -9.76
N GLN A 170 1.50 -30.80 -10.30
CA GLN A 170 2.05 -29.66 -9.55
C GLN A 170 1.20 -28.41 -9.78
#